data_AF-A0A940LYX9-F1
#
_entry.id   AF-A0A940LYX9-F1
#
_cell.length_a   1.000
_cell.length_b   1.000
_cell.length_c   1.000
_cell.angle_alpha   90.00
_cell.angle_beta   90.00
_cell.angle_gamma   90.00
#
_symmetry.space_group_name_H-M   'P 1'
#
loop_
_entity.id
_entity.type
_entity.pdbx_description
1 polymer ?
#
loop_
_entity_poly.entity_id
_entity_poly.type
_entity_poly.pdbx_seq_one_letter_code
_entity_poly.pdbx_strand_id
1 'polypeptide(L)' 'MSDEIAGLSRGFLELPGGTARLDEEIERAEAEARWEELGKWHRVRLRLHRFQREQRNAELLGLVAAGD' A
#
# COMPACT_ATOMS: atom_id res chain seq x y z
N MET A 1 8.98 10.43 -9.37
CA MET A 1 9.16 9.52 -8.23
C MET A 1 8.03 9.61 -7.20
N SER A 2 7.68 10.79 -6.65
CA SER A 2 6.52 10.88 -5.72
C SER A 2 5.19 10.46 -6.37
N ASP A 3 4.99 10.88 -7.62
CA ASP A 3 3.81 10.52 -8.43
C ASP A 3 3.72 9.01 -8.72
N GLU A 4 4.85 8.39 -9.08
CA GLU A 4 4.97 6.95 -9.30
C GLU A 4 4.65 6.14 -8.04
N ILE A 5 5.17 6.52 -6.86
CA ILE A 5 4.84 5.87 -5.59
C ILE A 5 3.34 5.97 -5.31
N ALA A 6 2.73 7.13 -5.58
CA ALA A 6 1.29 7.30 -5.40
C ALA A 6 0.48 6.40 -6.34
N GLY A 7 0.86 6.33 -7.61
CA GLY A 7 0.24 5.46 -8.62
C GLY A 7 0.34 3.98 -8.24
N LEU A 8 1.55 3.50 -7.91
CA LEU A 8 1.77 2.11 -7.49
C LEU A 8 0.98 1.77 -6.22
N SER A 9 0.99 2.65 -5.22
CA SER A 9 0.26 2.43 -3.97
C SER A 9 -1.25 2.33 -4.19
N ARG A 10 -1.81 3.14 -5.10
CA ARG A 10 -3.23 3.04 -5.46
C ARG A 10 -3.52 1.76 -6.24
N GLY A 11 -2.65 1.38 -7.19
CA GLY A 11 -2.81 0.13 -7.93
C GLY A 11 -2.83 -1.11 -7.01
N PHE A 12 -1.95 -1.16 -6.01
CA PHE A 12 -1.98 -2.23 -5.00
C PHE A 12 -3.18 -2.16 -4.06
N LEU A 13 -3.74 -0.96 -3.81
CA LEU A 13 -4.93 -0.82 -2.98
C LEU A 13 -6.17 -1.43 -3.65
N GLU A 14 -6.27 -1.30 -4.97
CA GLU A 14 -7.40 -1.77 -5.77
C GLU A 14 -7.27 -3.27 -6.12
N LEU A 15 -6.07 -3.84 -6.00
CA LEU A 15 -5.81 -5.24 -6.30
C LEU A 15 -6.26 -6.17 -5.14
N PRO A 16 -7.04 -7.22 -5.42
CA PRO A 16 -7.29 -8.29 -4.45
C PRO A 16 -5.96 -8.91 -3.99
N GLY A 17 -5.70 -8.88 -2.69
CA GLY A 17 -4.43 -9.36 -2.13
C GLY A 17 -3.23 -8.47 -2.46
N GLY A 18 -3.43 -7.20 -2.81
CA GLY A 18 -2.34 -6.31 -3.23
C GLY A 18 -1.23 -6.11 -2.21
N THR A 19 -1.50 -6.28 -0.91
CA THR A 19 -0.44 -6.32 0.12
C THR A 19 0.50 -7.52 -0.08
N ALA A 20 -0.05 -8.72 -0.29
CA ALA A 20 0.77 -9.92 -0.53
C ALA A 20 1.60 -9.78 -1.82
N ARG A 21 1.00 -9.26 -2.89
CA ARG A 21 1.74 -8.98 -4.14
C ARG A 21 2.85 -7.95 -3.95
N LEU A 22 2.64 -6.93 -3.12
CA LEU A 22 3.70 -5.96 -2.83
C LEU A 22 4.83 -6.59 -2.02
N ASP A 23 4.52 -7.49 -1.10
CA ASP A 23 5.54 -8.22 -0.36
C ASP A 23 6.36 -9.14 -1.29
N GLU A 24 5.75 -9.78 -2.30
CA GLU A 24 6.47 -10.53 -3.35
C GLU A 24 7.46 -9.64 -4.13
N GLU A 25 7.10 -8.39 -4.43
CA GLU A 25 7.99 -7.44 -5.12
C GLU A 25 9.19 -7.04 -4.24
N ILE A 26 8.98 -6.92 -2.93
CA ILE A 26 10.04 -6.64 -1.95
C ILE A 26 10.99 -7.83 -1.86
N GLU A 27 10.46 -9.04 -1.68
CA GLU A 27 11.24 -10.28 -1.61
C GLU A 27 12.07 -10.48 -2.89
N ARG A 28 11.48 -10.23 -4.06
CA ARG A 28 12.21 -10.32 -5.33
C ARG A 28 13.33 -9.28 -5.43
N ALA A 29 13.06 -8.01 -5.06
CA ALA A 29 14.08 -6.96 -5.09
C ALA A 29 15.23 -7.24 -4.12
N GLU A 30 14.94 -7.83 -2.96
CA GLU A 30 15.94 -8.26 -1.98
C GLU A 30 16.78 -9.43 -2.52
N ALA A 31 16.14 -10.47 -3.07
CA ALA A 31 16.82 -11.62 -3.65
C ALA A 31 17.74 -11.26 -4.82
N GLU A 32 17.35 -10.26 -5.61
CA GLU A 32 18.14 -9.74 -6.74
C GLU A 32 19.13 -8.63 -6.35
N ALA A 33 19.24 -8.29 -5.06
CA ALA A 33 20.09 -7.20 -4.55
C ALA A 33 19.84 -5.83 -5.24
N ARG A 34 18.59 -5.56 -5.63
CA ARG A 34 18.17 -4.31 -6.29
C ARG A 34 17.81 -3.23 -5.26
N TRP A 35 18.82 -2.67 -4.61
CA TRP A 35 18.63 -1.75 -3.47
C TRP A 35 17.80 -0.50 -3.78
N GLU A 36 17.94 0.07 -4.98
CA GLU A 36 17.13 1.23 -5.39
C GLU A 36 15.64 0.86 -5.52
N GLU A 37 15.35 -0.31 -6.08
CA GLU A 37 13.98 -0.81 -6.21
C GLU A 37 13.41 -1.20 -4.84
N LEU A 38 14.22 -1.81 -3.96
CA LEU A 38 13.83 -2.15 -2.61
C LEU A 38 13.38 -0.90 -1.82
N GLY A 39 14.14 0.19 -1.93
CA GLY A 39 13.78 1.48 -1.35
C GLY A 39 12.46 2.04 -1.89
N LYS A 40 12.19 1.86 -3.19
CA LYS A 40 10.91 2.23 -3.83
C LYS A 40 9.76 1.39 -3.23
N TRP A 41 9.89 0.07 -3.19
CA TRP A 41 8.82 -0.81 -2.70
C TRP A 41 8.46 -0.60 -1.23
N HIS A 42 9.44 -0.33 -0.36
CA HIS A 42 9.13 0.03 1.02
C HIS A 42 8.35 1.35 1.15
N ARG A 43 8.64 2.36 0.32
CA ARG A 43 7.85 3.60 0.29
C ARG A 43 6.43 3.37 -0.20
N VAL A 44 6.24 2.50 -1.20
CA VAL A 44 4.91 2.06 -1.65
C VAL A 44 4.17 1.37 -0.50
N ARG A 45 4.81 0.46 0.22
CA ARG A 45 4.20 -0.27 1.36
C ARG A 45 3.72 0.67 2.46
N LEU A 46 4.58 1.61 2.86
CA LEU A 46 4.21 2.62 3.87
C LEU A 46 3.00 3.44 3.45
N ARG A 47 2.92 3.84 2.18
CA ARG A 47 1.80 4.63 1.67
C ARG A 47 0.53 3.79 1.54
N LEU A 48 0.64 2.55 1.07
CA LEU A 48 -0.49 1.60 1.01
C LEU A 48 -1.13 1.41 2.38
N HIS A 49 -0.34 1.19 3.43
CA HIS A 49 -0.86 1.05 4.79
C HIS A 49 -1.55 2.32 5.31
N ARG A 50 -1.08 3.51 4.90
CA ARG A 50 -1.79 4.77 5.22
C ARG A 50 -3.15 4.81 4.56
N PHE A 51 -3.26 4.49 3.27
CA PHE A 51 -4.55 4.43 2.57
C PHE A 51 -5.49 3.39 3.17
N GLN A 52 -5.00 2.20 3.49
CA GLN A 52 -5.80 1.16 4.16
C GLN A 52 -6.34 1.63 5.51
N ARG A 53 -5.51 2.32 6.31
CA ARG A 53 -5.92 2.89 7.59
C ARG A 53 -6.94 4.03 7.41
N GLU A 54 -6.74 4.90 6.43
CA GLU A 54 -7.69 5.98 6.12
C GLU A 54 -9.06 5.44 5.69
N GLN A 55 -9.09 4.43 4.82
CA GLN A 55 -10.34 3.75 4.42
C GLN A 55 -11.03 3.08 5.60
N ARG A 56 -10.26 2.34 6.42
CA ARG A 56 -10.79 1.67 7.61
C ARG A 56 -11.36 2.67 8.62
N ASN A 57 -10.67 3.80 8.83
CA ASN A 57 -11.15 4.85 9.73
C ASN A 57 -12.43 5.50 9.19
N ALA A 58 -12.49 5.77 7.88
CA ALA A 58 -13.70 6.33 7.25
C ALA A 58 -14.89 5.36 7.35
N GLU A 59 -14.67 4.06 7.16
CA GLU A 59 -15.69 3.02 7.36
C GLU A 59 -16.21 3.02 8.80
N LEU A 60 -15.32 3.03 9.79
CA LEU A 60 -15.70 3.07 11.21
C LEU A 60 -16.49 4.32 11.57
N LEU A 61 -16.09 5.49 11.08
CA LEU A 61 -16.83 6.74 11.30
C LEU A 61 -18.22 6.71 10.65
N GLY A 62 -18.33 6.13 9.45
CA GLY A 62 -19.61 5.94 8.77
C GLY A 62 -20.56 5.00 9.52
N LEU A 63 -20.02 3.94 10.14
CA LEU A 63 -20.78 3.02 10.97
C LEU A 63 -21.29 3.68 12.26
N VAL A 64 -20.48 4.53 12.90
CA VAL A 64 -20.90 5.31 14.08
C VAL A 64 -22.03 6.28 13.71
N ALA A 65 -21.90 7.01 12.61
CA ALA A 65 -22.90 7.98 12.18
C ALA A 65 -24.25 7.37 11.74
N ALA A 66 -24.30 6.07 11.44
CA ALA A 66 -25.53 5.35 11.09
C ALA A 66 -26.24 4.69 12.28
N GLY A 67 -25.62 4.69 13.47
CA GLY A 67 -26.14 4.07 14.69
C GLY A 67 -26.70 5.04 15.73
N ASP A 68 -26.51 6.35 15.54
CA ASP A 68 -27.15 7.46 16.28
C ASP A 68 -28.44 7.92 15.56
#